data_AF-A0A944XKN6-F1
#
_entry.id   AF-A0A944XKN6-F1
#
_cell.length_a   1.000
_cell.length_b   1.000
_cell.length_c   1.000
_cell.angle_alpha   90.00
_cell.angle_beta   90.00
_cell.angle_gamma   90.00
#
_symmetry.space_group_name_H-M   'P 1'
#
loop_
_entity.id
_entity.type
_entity.pdbx_description
1 polymer ?
#
loop_
_entity_poly.entity_id
_entity_poly.type
_entity_poly.pdbx_seq_one_letter_code
_entity_poly.pdbx_strand_id
1 'polypeptide(L)'
;MGKKRKQTSSKLEFFYERLATIVGRSFVQDIKKTFVEKPTTFRVNTLLSTRKDVEELLKQSGFTVRRVPWYSDAFILQNKSKRELMNHVLFEKGYIYVQSLASMVPPIVLNAKPGERVLDLTAAPGSKTSQIASYMEKTGELVANDKDQVRFFKLEHNMKKLGVIDEEKEDWKFTLTNEPGERLCREYNEYFDKILLDAPCSAESRFIEGKPKTYSYWSEKKVEELARLQRRLLKAAWSALKPGGILVYSTCTMAPEENELQISRFISECEDEVTLLPIAIDGLRRLSLLKDWQEKGNSKKMKHMLRIMPTKDIEGFFIVKLQKA
;
A
#
# COMPACT_ATOMS: atom_id res chain seq x y z
N MET A 1 30.53 -21.74 -4.02
CA MET A 1 29.66 -20.60 -4.44
C MET A 1 28.81 -20.87 -5.69
N GLY A 2 29.06 -21.93 -6.50
CA GLY A 2 28.31 -22.20 -7.74
C GLY A 2 26.86 -22.71 -7.60
N LYS A 3 26.54 -23.53 -6.58
CA LYS A 3 25.19 -24.10 -6.40
C LYS A 3 24.12 -23.06 -6.00
N LYS A 4 24.46 -22.10 -5.12
CA LYS A 4 23.53 -21.00 -4.71
C LYS A 4 23.23 -20.01 -5.85
N ARG A 5 24.20 -19.71 -6.73
CA ARG A 5 23.98 -18.85 -7.90
C ARG A 5 23.05 -19.49 -8.93
N LYS A 6 23.22 -20.78 -9.25
CA LYS A 6 22.32 -21.51 -10.17
C LYS A 6 20.86 -21.57 -9.66
N GLN A 7 20.66 -21.84 -8.38
CA GLN A 7 19.32 -21.95 -7.78
C GLN A 7 18.58 -20.59 -7.66
N THR A 8 19.33 -19.48 -7.71
CA THR A 8 18.77 -18.13 -7.63
C THR A 8 18.35 -17.61 -9.01
N SER A 9 19.14 -17.89 -10.06
CA SER A 9 18.78 -17.62 -11.47
C SER A 9 17.47 -18.32 -11.83
N SER A 10 17.37 -19.60 -11.47
CA SER A 10 16.18 -20.42 -11.77
C SER A 10 14.90 -19.92 -11.08
N LYS A 11 14.99 -19.26 -9.92
CA LYS A 11 13.81 -18.76 -9.19
C LYS A 11 13.23 -17.49 -9.84
N LEU A 12 14.08 -16.55 -10.24
CA LEU A 12 13.62 -15.33 -10.90
C LEU A 12 13.10 -15.63 -12.31
N GLU A 13 13.75 -16.56 -13.03
CA GLU A 13 13.26 -17.09 -14.30
C GLU A 13 11.87 -17.72 -14.15
N PHE A 14 11.69 -18.61 -13.16
CA PHE A 14 10.38 -19.20 -12.88
C PHE A 14 9.32 -18.16 -12.50
N PHE A 15 9.67 -17.18 -11.66
CA PHE A 15 8.78 -16.05 -11.35
C PHE A 15 8.35 -15.31 -12.63
N TYR A 16 9.28 -15.07 -13.55
CA TYR A 16 9.01 -14.40 -14.81
C TYR A 16 8.17 -15.23 -15.78
N GLU A 17 8.34 -16.55 -15.82
CA GLU A 17 7.47 -17.46 -16.58
C GLU A 17 6.04 -17.38 -16.03
N ARG A 18 5.87 -17.44 -14.71
CA ARG A 18 4.59 -17.25 -14.05
C ARG A 18 4.01 -15.85 -14.31
N LEU A 19 4.82 -14.80 -14.24
CA LEU A 19 4.36 -13.44 -14.56
C LEU A 19 3.87 -13.34 -16.01
N ALA A 20 4.48 -14.07 -16.95
CA ALA A 20 4.06 -14.08 -18.34
C ALA A 20 2.68 -14.71 -18.55
N THR A 21 2.27 -15.68 -17.73
CA THR A 21 0.91 -16.25 -17.76
C THR A 21 -0.12 -15.30 -17.15
N ILE A 22 0.32 -14.41 -16.26
CA ILE A 22 -0.52 -13.40 -15.60
C ILE A 22 -0.77 -12.22 -16.55
N VAL A 23 0.29 -11.57 -17.03
CA VAL A 23 0.18 -10.31 -17.80
C VAL A 23 0.18 -10.51 -19.32
N GLY A 24 0.41 -11.74 -19.78
CA GLY A 24 0.62 -12.08 -21.17
C GLY A 24 2.08 -11.94 -21.62
N ARG A 25 2.51 -12.84 -22.52
CA ARG A 25 3.89 -12.94 -23.01
C ARG A 25 4.40 -11.67 -23.70
N SER A 26 3.53 -10.91 -24.36
CA SER A 26 3.93 -9.66 -25.02
C SER A 26 4.27 -8.56 -24.01
N PHE A 27 3.58 -8.49 -22.88
CA PHE A 27 3.74 -7.43 -21.88
C PHE A 27 4.80 -7.74 -20.83
N VAL A 28 5.10 -9.03 -20.58
CA VAL A 28 6.05 -9.43 -19.55
C VAL A 28 7.43 -8.81 -19.76
N GLN A 29 7.88 -8.64 -21.00
CA GLN A 29 9.20 -8.08 -21.30
C GLN A 29 9.33 -6.63 -20.86
N ASP A 30 8.26 -5.84 -20.95
CA ASP A 30 8.28 -4.45 -20.49
C ASP A 30 8.17 -4.36 -18.98
N ILE A 31 7.38 -5.23 -18.35
CA ILE A 31 7.30 -5.30 -16.89
C ILE A 31 8.63 -5.77 -16.28
N LYS A 32 9.33 -6.72 -16.90
CA LYS A 32 10.66 -7.18 -16.47
C LYS A 32 11.64 -6.02 -16.29
N LYS A 33 11.67 -5.09 -17.24
CA LYS A 33 12.53 -3.88 -17.21
C LYS A 33 12.23 -2.93 -16.04
N THR A 34 11.14 -3.16 -15.31
CA THR A 34 10.74 -2.34 -14.15
C THR A 34 11.23 -2.91 -12.82
N PHE A 35 11.70 -4.17 -12.75
CA PHE A 35 12.27 -4.76 -11.52
C PHE A 35 13.70 -4.26 -11.28
N VAL A 36 13.82 -2.94 -11.17
CA VAL A 36 15.05 -2.19 -10.93
C VAL A 36 14.88 -1.38 -9.64
N GLU A 37 16.00 -0.86 -9.13
CA GLU A 37 15.94 0.07 -8.01
C GLU A 37 15.16 1.33 -8.41
N LYS A 38 14.10 1.62 -7.66
CA LYS A 38 13.24 2.79 -7.89
C LYS A 38 13.92 4.06 -7.39
N PRO A 39 13.63 5.23 -7.99
CA PRO A 39 14.10 6.50 -7.46
C PRO A 39 13.57 6.73 -6.05
N THR A 40 14.28 7.58 -5.29
CA THR A 40 13.79 7.99 -3.97
C THR A 40 12.59 8.90 -4.13
N THR A 41 11.48 8.51 -3.51
CA THR A 41 10.22 9.25 -3.54
C THR A 41 9.78 9.56 -2.12
N PHE A 42 9.10 10.69 -1.95
CA PHE A 42 8.64 11.16 -0.66
C PHE A 42 7.36 11.97 -0.81
N ARG A 43 6.64 12.11 0.31
CA ARG A 43 5.41 12.85 0.43
C ARG A 43 5.56 13.95 1.47
N VAL A 44 4.96 15.11 1.23
CA VAL A 44 4.82 16.18 2.21
C VAL A 44 3.85 15.75 3.31
N ASN A 45 4.24 15.96 4.56
CA ASN A 45 3.38 15.81 5.72
C ASN A 45 2.58 17.09 5.93
N THR A 46 1.35 17.13 5.40
CA THR A 46 0.49 18.32 5.46
C THR A 46 -0.04 18.65 6.86
N LEU A 47 0.22 17.79 7.85
CA LEU A 47 -0.02 18.10 9.26
C LEU A 47 0.97 19.10 9.85
N LEU A 48 2.19 19.16 9.29
CA LEU A 48 3.31 19.91 9.88
C LEU A 48 3.92 20.96 8.95
N SER A 49 3.67 20.87 7.64
CA SER A 49 4.27 21.77 6.67
C SER A 49 3.41 21.86 5.40
N THR A 50 3.65 22.89 4.59
CA THR A 50 3.01 23.03 3.28
C THR A 50 3.94 22.59 2.17
N ARG A 51 3.36 22.22 1.02
CA ARG A 51 4.13 21.90 -0.18
C ARG A 51 5.09 23.03 -0.58
N LYS A 52 4.64 24.29 -0.45
CA LYS A 52 5.41 25.47 -0.82
C LYS A 52 6.68 25.57 0.03
N ASP A 53 6.53 25.43 1.35
CA ASP A 53 7.65 25.55 2.29
C ASP A 53 8.66 24.41 2.09
N VAL A 54 8.17 23.19 1.84
CA VAL A 54 9.03 22.04 1.53
C VAL A 54 9.83 22.28 0.24
N GLU A 55 9.19 22.72 -0.84
CA GLU A 55 9.86 23.00 -2.10
C GLU A 55 10.91 24.12 -1.97
N GLU A 56 10.59 25.18 -1.22
CA GLU A 56 11.49 26.29 -0.97
C GLU A 56 12.74 25.85 -0.19
N LEU A 57 12.57 25.11 0.90
CA LEU A 57 13.67 24.58 1.70
C LEU A 57 14.55 23.58 0.92
N LEU A 58 13.94 22.76 0.06
CA LEU A 58 14.67 21.87 -0.83
C LEU A 58 15.52 22.67 -1.82
N LYS A 59 14.95 23.70 -2.44
CA LYS A 59 15.64 24.57 -3.40
C LYS A 59 16.82 25.29 -2.75
N GLN A 60 16.63 25.86 -1.55
CA GLN A 60 17.68 26.54 -0.79
C GLN A 60 18.85 25.58 -0.45
N SER A 61 18.54 24.31 -0.24
CA SER A 61 19.53 23.27 0.08
C SER A 61 20.09 22.52 -1.14
N GLY A 62 19.82 23.02 -2.36
CA GLY A 62 20.35 22.46 -3.60
C GLY A 62 19.72 21.13 -4.04
N PHE A 63 18.56 20.77 -3.51
CA PHE A 63 17.80 19.60 -3.95
C PHE A 63 16.96 19.93 -5.18
N THR A 64 17.01 19.04 -6.18
CA THR A 64 16.15 19.06 -7.35
C THR A 64 15.15 17.91 -7.26
N VAL A 65 13.87 18.24 -7.39
CA VAL A 65 12.78 17.27 -7.31
C VAL A 65 11.83 17.43 -8.48
N ARG A 66 11.21 16.33 -8.90
CA ARG A 66 10.15 16.29 -9.90
C ARG A 66 8.82 16.02 -9.21
N ARG A 67 7.80 16.83 -9.49
CA ARG A 67 6.43 16.63 -9.01
C ARG A 67 5.81 15.36 -9.61
N VAL A 68 4.94 14.71 -8.84
CA VAL A 68 4.15 13.56 -9.31
C VAL A 68 2.82 14.09 -9.87
N PRO A 69 2.48 13.86 -11.15
CA PRO A 69 1.32 14.49 -11.79
C PRO A 69 -0.03 14.19 -11.12
N TRP A 70 -0.16 13.00 -10.55
CA TRP A 70 -1.41 12.49 -9.98
C TRP A 70 -1.50 12.64 -8.46
N TYR A 71 -0.46 13.18 -7.81
CA TYR A 71 -0.51 13.48 -6.38
C TYR A 71 0.33 14.71 -6.03
N SER A 72 -0.36 15.79 -5.67
CA SER A 72 0.20 17.12 -5.44
C SER A 72 1.30 17.19 -4.38
N ASP A 73 1.23 16.32 -3.37
CA ASP A 73 2.14 16.32 -2.22
C ASP A 73 3.32 15.35 -2.40
N ALA A 74 3.42 14.69 -3.55
CA ALA A 74 4.44 13.70 -3.81
C ALA A 74 5.52 14.18 -4.79
N PHE A 75 6.75 13.76 -4.50
CA PHE A 75 7.95 14.19 -5.20
C PHE A 75 8.90 13.03 -5.47
N ILE A 76 9.66 13.16 -6.56
CA ILE A 76 10.71 12.24 -6.99
C ILE A 76 12.06 12.98 -6.94
N LEU A 77 12.97 12.51 -6.11
CA LEU A 77 14.30 13.09 -5.96
C LEU A 77 15.16 12.83 -7.22
N GLN A 78 15.82 13.87 -7.74
CA GLN A 78 16.57 13.79 -9.01
C GLN A 78 18.10 13.79 -8.86
N ASN A 79 18.66 14.60 -7.96
CA ASN A 79 20.10 14.92 -7.96
C ASN A 79 20.85 14.56 -6.67
N LYS A 80 20.17 13.98 -5.66
CA LYS A 80 20.74 13.64 -4.36
C LYS A 80 20.40 12.21 -3.96
N SER A 81 21.15 11.64 -3.03
CA SER A 81 20.89 10.31 -2.48
C SER A 81 19.75 10.32 -1.46
N LYS A 82 19.14 9.15 -1.25
CA LYS A 82 18.18 8.92 -0.15
C LYS A 82 18.75 9.33 1.21
N ARG A 83 20.04 9.02 1.44
CA ARG A 83 20.73 9.33 2.70
C ARG A 83 20.81 10.84 2.93
N GLU A 84 21.18 11.61 1.91
CA GLU A 84 21.22 13.07 2.00
C GLU A 84 19.84 13.66 2.30
N LEU A 85 18.78 13.14 1.67
CA LEU A 85 17.41 13.57 1.99
C LEU A 85 17.00 13.23 3.43
N MET A 86 17.39 12.04 3.92
CA MET A 86 17.07 11.60 5.28
C MET A 86 17.86 12.35 6.37
N ASN A 87 19.00 12.96 6.02
CA ASN A 87 19.77 13.83 6.92
C ASN A 87 19.34 15.30 6.82
N HIS A 88 18.35 15.62 6.00
CA HIS A 88 17.84 16.98 5.84
C HIS A 88 16.85 17.32 6.96
N VAL A 89 16.82 18.59 7.39
CA VAL A 89 15.90 19.10 8.43
C VAL A 89 14.43 18.77 8.14
N LEU A 90 14.05 18.72 6.86
CA LEU A 90 12.71 18.33 6.40
C LEU A 90 12.33 16.92 6.85
N PHE A 91 13.24 15.96 6.72
CA PHE A 91 13.00 14.60 7.16
C PHE A 91 13.11 14.50 8.68
N GLU A 92 14.07 15.17 9.31
CA GLU A 92 14.28 15.14 10.76
C GLU A 92 13.08 15.70 11.54
N LYS A 93 12.52 16.82 11.08
CA LYS A 93 11.33 17.46 11.66
C LYS A 93 10.00 16.81 11.25
N GLY A 94 10.03 15.76 10.43
CA GLY A 94 8.82 15.04 10.00
C GLY A 94 7.96 15.80 8.98
N TYR A 95 8.48 16.86 8.35
CA TYR A 95 7.77 17.62 7.30
C TYR A 95 7.61 16.84 6.00
N ILE A 96 8.44 15.81 5.80
CA ILE A 96 8.30 14.84 4.72
C ILE A 96 8.40 13.40 5.24
N TYR A 97 7.83 12.47 4.49
CA TYR A 97 8.01 11.05 4.72
C TYR A 97 8.46 10.34 3.43
N VAL A 98 9.52 9.54 3.52
CA VAL A 98 10.04 8.75 2.39
C VAL A 98 9.17 7.49 2.22
N GLN A 99 8.44 7.42 1.11
CA GLN A 99 7.43 6.40 0.84
C GLN A 99 7.41 6.14 -0.66
N SER A 100 7.19 4.89 -1.07
CA SER A 100 7.05 4.58 -2.49
C SER A 100 5.76 5.17 -3.07
N LEU A 101 5.78 5.60 -4.32
CA LEU A 101 4.61 6.18 -4.99
C LEU A 101 3.40 5.25 -4.94
N ALA A 102 3.60 3.95 -5.18
CA ALA A 102 2.51 2.97 -5.14
C ALA A 102 1.86 2.90 -3.74
N SER A 103 2.66 3.06 -2.68
CA SER A 103 2.16 3.04 -1.30
C SER A 103 1.35 4.28 -0.92
N MET A 104 1.39 5.36 -1.72
CA MET A 104 0.59 6.56 -1.49
C MET A 104 -0.84 6.43 -1.99
N VAL A 105 -1.10 5.46 -2.89
CA VAL A 105 -2.39 5.29 -3.56
C VAL A 105 -3.50 4.77 -2.64
N PRO A 106 -3.29 3.76 -1.77
CA PRO A 106 -4.38 3.23 -0.96
C PRO A 106 -5.03 4.28 -0.03
N PRO A 107 -4.28 5.16 0.67
CA PRO A 107 -4.89 6.26 1.44
C PRO A 107 -5.65 7.27 0.58
N ILE A 108 -5.16 7.59 -0.63
CA ILE A 108 -5.90 8.43 -1.60
C ILE A 108 -7.25 7.79 -1.95
N VAL A 109 -7.28 6.48 -2.19
CA VAL A 109 -8.50 5.75 -2.54
C VAL A 109 -9.46 5.63 -1.35
N LEU A 110 -8.91 5.42 -0.14
CA LEU A 110 -9.67 5.39 1.11
C LEU A 110 -10.37 6.74 1.32
N ASN A 111 -9.66 7.84 1.07
CA ASN A 111 -10.17 9.20 1.14
C ASN A 111 -10.86 9.46 2.49
N ALA A 112 -10.15 9.15 3.58
CA ALA A 112 -10.62 9.40 4.94
C ALA A 112 -10.96 10.89 5.13
N LYS A 113 -11.95 11.17 5.96
CA LYS A 113 -12.46 12.52 6.22
C LYS A 113 -12.33 12.88 7.70
N PRO A 114 -12.18 14.17 8.01
CA PRO A 114 -12.24 14.64 9.39
C PRO A 114 -13.52 14.13 10.08
N GLY A 115 -13.37 13.62 11.31
CA GLY A 115 -14.47 13.14 12.14
C GLY A 115 -14.83 11.65 11.95
N GLU A 116 -14.29 10.97 10.94
CA GLU A 116 -14.52 9.53 10.73
C GLU A 116 -13.73 8.67 11.73
N ARG A 117 -14.19 7.43 11.93
CA ARG A 117 -13.46 6.36 12.62
C ARG A 117 -12.79 5.47 11.59
N VAL A 118 -11.45 5.43 11.61
CA VAL A 118 -10.64 4.76 10.59
C VAL A 118 -9.71 3.72 11.22
N LEU A 119 -9.59 2.57 10.57
CA LEU A 119 -8.63 1.52 10.94
C LEU A 119 -7.58 1.33 9.84
N ASP A 120 -6.31 1.35 10.20
CA ASP A 120 -5.20 0.81 9.40
C ASP A 120 -4.75 -0.52 10.02
N LEU A 121 -5.21 -1.65 9.45
CA LEU A 121 -5.15 -2.96 10.10
C LEU A 121 -3.73 -3.58 10.11
N THR A 122 -2.89 -3.17 9.17
CA THR A 122 -1.50 -3.64 8.99
C THR A 122 -0.58 -2.47 8.70
N ALA A 123 -0.57 -1.55 9.66
CA ALA A 123 -0.11 -0.18 9.57
C ALA A 123 1.41 -0.01 9.44
N ALA A 124 2.22 -0.92 10.00
CA ALA A 124 3.63 -0.64 10.12
C ALA A 124 4.34 -0.60 8.75
N PRO A 125 5.33 0.29 8.54
CA PRO A 125 5.94 1.19 9.52
C PRO A 125 5.23 2.55 9.65
N GLY A 126 4.00 2.73 9.18
CA GLY A 126 3.19 3.94 9.38
C GLY A 126 3.10 4.88 8.19
N SER A 127 3.66 4.50 7.03
CA SER A 127 3.62 5.35 5.83
C SER A 127 2.20 5.71 5.39
N LYS A 128 1.28 4.73 5.42
CA LYS A 128 -0.13 4.91 5.04
C LYS A 128 -0.93 5.53 6.17
N THR A 129 -0.70 5.08 7.41
CA THR A 129 -1.28 5.65 8.64
C THR A 129 -1.08 7.16 8.75
N SER A 130 0.15 7.65 8.58
CA SER A 130 0.43 9.10 8.62
C SER A 130 -0.25 9.88 7.50
N GLN A 131 -0.45 9.25 6.34
CA GLN A 131 -1.16 9.85 5.21
C GLN A 131 -2.67 9.88 5.48
N ILE A 132 -3.24 8.84 6.09
CA ILE A 132 -4.62 8.84 6.57
C ILE A 132 -4.84 9.95 7.59
N ALA A 133 -3.96 10.08 8.60
CA ALA A 133 -4.03 11.15 9.58
C ALA A 133 -3.97 12.55 8.93
N SER A 134 -3.15 12.71 7.87
CA SER A 134 -3.10 13.94 7.07
C SER A 134 -4.47 14.26 6.43
N TYR A 135 -5.16 13.26 5.86
CA TYR A 135 -6.49 13.44 5.26
C TYR A 135 -7.60 13.71 6.28
N MET A 136 -7.46 13.18 7.50
CA MET A 136 -8.39 13.41 8.60
C MET A 136 -8.15 14.72 9.33
N GLU A 137 -7.09 15.46 8.98
CA GLU A 137 -6.70 16.73 9.63
C GLU A 137 -6.59 16.60 11.16
N LYS A 138 -6.20 15.40 11.64
CA LYS A 138 -6.25 15.00 13.05
C LYS A 138 -7.60 15.34 13.69
N THR A 139 -8.69 14.83 13.13
CA THR A 139 -10.05 14.97 13.68
C THR A 139 -10.78 13.63 13.52
N GLY A 140 -11.43 13.13 14.57
CA GLY A 140 -12.03 11.79 14.61
C GLY A 140 -11.12 10.76 15.28
N GLU A 141 -11.20 9.50 14.85
CA GLU A 141 -10.46 8.39 15.46
C GLU A 141 -9.68 7.60 14.42
N LEU A 142 -8.39 7.35 14.69
CA LEU A 142 -7.55 6.49 13.87
C LEU A 142 -6.89 5.40 14.73
N VAL A 143 -7.25 4.14 14.44
CA VAL A 143 -6.63 2.96 15.04
C VAL A 143 -5.59 2.41 14.06
N ALA A 144 -4.36 2.21 14.54
CA ALA A 144 -3.27 1.67 13.74
C ALA A 144 -2.71 0.40 14.39
N ASN A 145 -2.82 -0.71 13.67
CA ASN A 145 -2.43 -2.03 14.15
C ASN A 145 -1.30 -2.63 13.32
N ASP A 146 -0.33 -3.26 13.95
CA ASP A 146 0.53 -4.24 13.27
C ASP A 146 0.91 -5.34 14.24
N LYS A 147 0.79 -6.61 13.82
CA LYS A 147 1.09 -7.76 14.68
C LYS A 147 2.60 -7.97 14.91
N ASP A 148 3.45 -7.48 14.02
CA ASP A 148 4.89 -7.65 14.13
C ASP A 148 5.45 -6.63 15.12
N GLN A 149 5.93 -7.11 16.26
CA GLN A 149 6.37 -6.28 17.37
C GLN A 149 7.52 -5.32 16.99
N VAL A 150 8.48 -5.77 16.17
CA VAL A 150 9.61 -4.94 15.74
C VAL A 150 9.13 -3.82 14.82
N ARG A 151 8.22 -4.15 13.90
CA ARG A 151 7.62 -3.16 13.01
C ARG A 151 6.67 -2.22 13.75
N PHE A 152 5.99 -2.70 14.80
CA PHE A 152 5.12 -1.90 15.66
C PHE A 152 5.88 -0.76 16.35
N PHE A 153 7.04 -1.03 16.97
CA PHE A 153 7.82 0.06 17.59
C PHE A 153 8.32 1.08 16.55
N LYS A 154 8.58 0.64 15.32
CA LYS A 154 8.90 1.57 14.22
C LYS A 154 7.69 2.40 13.78
N LEU A 155 6.50 1.81 13.79
CA LEU A 155 5.24 2.54 13.58
C LEU A 155 5.08 3.60 14.66
N GLU A 156 5.14 3.22 15.94
CA GLU A 156 5.02 4.14 17.07
C GLU A 156 6.01 5.32 16.96
N HIS A 157 7.29 5.03 16.75
CA HIS A 157 8.31 6.07 16.57
C HIS A 157 7.97 7.03 15.42
N ASN A 158 7.53 6.50 14.27
CA ASN A 158 7.15 7.34 13.13
C ASN A 158 5.90 8.17 13.41
N MET A 159 4.90 7.63 14.13
CA MET A 159 3.67 8.37 14.46
C MET A 159 3.95 9.53 15.41
N LYS A 160 4.87 9.36 16.37
CA LYS A 160 5.38 10.47 17.21
C LYS A 160 6.11 11.50 16.36
N LYS A 161 7.07 11.06 15.54
CA LYS A 161 7.88 11.94 14.70
C LYS A 161 7.06 12.76 13.69
N LEU A 162 6.00 12.19 13.15
CA LEU A 162 5.15 12.82 12.13
C LEU A 162 4.00 13.64 12.74
N GLY A 163 3.94 13.77 14.07
CA GLY A 163 2.92 14.53 14.78
C GLY A 163 1.52 13.92 14.68
N VAL A 164 1.42 12.61 14.45
CA VAL A 164 0.15 11.87 14.41
C VAL A 164 -0.32 11.56 15.82
N ILE A 165 0.59 11.21 16.73
CA ILE A 165 0.30 11.17 18.17
C ILE A 165 0.29 12.61 18.66
N ASP A 166 -0.88 13.05 19.11
CA ASP A 166 -1.14 14.40 19.59
C ASP A 166 -2.23 14.30 20.67
N GLU A 167 -1.82 14.16 21.92
CA GLU A 167 -2.71 13.95 23.07
C GLU A 167 -3.39 15.24 23.54
N GLU A 168 -2.90 16.40 23.10
CA GLU A 168 -3.46 17.71 23.45
C GLU A 168 -4.65 18.08 22.56
N LYS A 169 -4.83 17.39 21.43
CA LYS A 169 -5.90 17.68 20.49
C LYS A 169 -7.17 16.91 20.86
N GLU A 170 -8.12 17.61 21.50
CA GLU A 170 -9.36 17.02 22.05
C GLU A 170 -10.19 16.22 21.02
N ASP A 171 -10.32 16.73 19.79
CA ASP A 171 -11.10 16.07 18.73
C ASP A 171 -10.35 14.95 17.99
N TRP A 172 -9.17 14.54 18.48
CA TRP A 172 -8.32 13.53 17.84
C TRP A 172 -8.00 12.37 18.77
N LYS A 173 -8.47 11.18 18.40
CA LYS A 173 -8.10 9.94 19.09
C LYS A 173 -7.24 9.07 18.19
N PHE A 174 -5.97 8.93 18.53
CA PHE A 174 -5.07 7.98 17.88
C PHE A 174 -4.77 6.80 18.80
N THR A 175 -4.98 5.57 18.32
CA THR A 175 -4.73 4.34 19.10
C THR A 175 -3.77 3.42 18.37
N LEU A 176 -2.75 2.96 19.08
CA LEU A 176 -1.78 1.97 18.59
C LEU A 176 -2.06 0.60 19.21
N THR A 177 -2.11 -0.44 18.38
CA THR A 177 -2.29 -1.82 18.85
C THR A 177 -1.27 -2.77 18.23
N ASN A 178 -0.84 -3.77 19.00
CA ASN A 178 0.06 -4.83 18.55
C ASN A 178 -0.65 -6.19 18.67
N GLU A 179 -1.75 -6.36 17.95
CA GLU A 179 -2.58 -7.56 18.03
C GLU A 179 -2.67 -8.28 16.68
N PRO A 180 -2.93 -9.60 16.66
CA PRO A 180 -3.41 -10.26 15.46
C PRO A 180 -4.66 -9.53 14.94
N GLY A 181 -4.65 -9.12 13.66
CA GLY A 181 -5.71 -8.31 13.11
C GLY A 181 -7.09 -8.95 13.22
N GLU A 182 -7.15 -10.29 13.12
CA GLU A 182 -8.37 -11.06 13.34
C GLU A 182 -8.93 -10.94 14.77
N ARG A 183 -8.07 -10.78 15.78
CA ARG A 183 -8.47 -10.60 17.17
C ARG A 183 -8.97 -9.18 17.40
N LEU A 184 -8.19 -8.18 16.96
CA LEU A 184 -8.56 -6.77 17.08
C LEU A 184 -9.94 -6.50 16.50
N CYS A 185 -10.20 -6.96 15.27
CA CYS A 185 -11.47 -6.66 14.59
C CYS A 185 -12.70 -7.21 15.33
N ARG A 186 -12.57 -8.26 16.16
CA ARG A 186 -13.69 -8.80 16.96
C ARG A 186 -14.13 -7.84 18.07
N GLU A 187 -13.22 -6.98 18.54
CA GLU A 187 -13.50 -5.97 19.57
C GLU A 187 -14.20 -4.74 18.97
N TYR A 188 -14.18 -4.59 17.64
CA TYR A 188 -14.67 -3.42 16.91
C TYR A 188 -15.75 -3.79 15.88
N ASN A 189 -16.67 -4.70 16.22
CA ASN A 189 -17.73 -5.10 15.29
C ASN A 189 -18.56 -3.89 14.84
N GLU A 190 -18.69 -3.72 13.51
CA GLU A 190 -19.41 -2.61 12.87
C GLU A 190 -19.09 -1.23 13.47
N TYR A 191 -17.80 -0.96 13.70
CA TYR A 191 -17.36 0.25 14.41
C TYR A 191 -16.72 1.30 13.50
N PHE A 192 -16.03 0.88 12.44
CA PHE A 192 -15.26 1.79 11.60
C PHE A 192 -16.08 2.26 10.40
N ASP A 193 -16.00 3.57 10.11
CA ASP A 193 -16.54 4.15 8.88
C ASP A 193 -15.68 3.75 7.69
N LYS A 194 -14.35 3.67 7.90
CA LYS A 194 -13.39 3.25 6.88
C LYS A 194 -12.30 2.33 7.41
N ILE A 195 -11.90 1.36 6.60
CA ILE A 195 -10.80 0.45 6.92
C ILE A 195 -9.83 0.37 5.75
N LEU A 196 -8.54 0.52 6.03
CA LEU A 196 -7.46 0.16 5.13
C LEU A 196 -6.86 -1.18 5.54
N LEU A 197 -6.89 -2.13 4.62
CA LEU A 197 -6.18 -3.41 4.70
C LEU A 197 -5.11 -3.46 3.60
N ASP A 198 -3.93 -2.90 3.89
CA ASP A 198 -2.72 -3.09 3.07
C ASP A 198 -2.06 -4.42 3.43
N ALA A 199 -2.57 -5.50 2.84
CA ALA A 199 -2.40 -6.83 3.38
C ALA A 199 -0.95 -7.34 3.26
N PRO A 200 -0.45 -8.11 4.27
CA PRO A 200 0.83 -8.80 4.16
C PRO A 200 0.81 -9.72 2.94
N CYS A 201 1.75 -9.52 2.03
CA CYS A 201 1.76 -10.17 0.72
C CYS A 201 3.16 -10.62 0.31
N SER A 202 3.24 -11.38 -0.78
CA SER A 202 4.50 -11.91 -1.32
C SER A 202 5.46 -10.82 -1.82
N ALA A 203 5.01 -9.57 -1.88
CA ALA A 203 5.78 -8.37 -2.20
C ALA A 203 6.56 -8.48 -3.53
N GLU A 204 6.01 -9.20 -4.50
CA GLU A 204 6.63 -9.44 -5.81
C GLU A 204 7.07 -8.15 -6.50
N SER A 205 6.31 -7.06 -6.34
CA SER A 205 6.63 -5.76 -6.95
C SER A 205 7.86 -5.06 -6.37
N ARG A 206 8.46 -5.60 -5.28
CA ARG A 206 9.71 -5.12 -4.68
C ARG A 206 10.95 -5.87 -5.15
N PHE A 207 10.81 -6.83 -6.07
CA PHE A 207 11.95 -7.55 -6.59
C PHE A 207 12.86 -6.62 -7.38
N ILE A 208 14.17 -6.81 -7.22
CA ILE A 208 15.18 -6.08 -7.98
C ILE A 208 16.09 -7.11 -8.63
N GLU A 209 16.10 -7.12 -9.96
CA GLU A 209 16.97 -7.97 -10.76
C GLU A 209 18.44 -7.72 -10.39
N GLY A 210 19.22 -8.80 -10.29
CA GLY A 210 20.60 -8.73 -9.78
C GLY A 210 20.73 -8.57 -8.26
N LYS A 211 19.64 -8.38 -7.48
CA LYS A 211 19.66 -8.36 -6.00
C LYS A 211 18.88 -9.55 -5.40
N PRO A 212 19.47 -10.77 -5.35
CA PRO A 212 18.84 -12.00 -4.84
C PRO A 212 18.05 -11.92 -3.54
N LYS A 213 18.53 -11.13 -2.58
CA LYS A 213 17.88 -10.98 -1.26
C LYS A 213 16.45 -10.45 -1.36
N THR A 214 16.10 -9.76 -2.45
CA THR A 214 14.78 -9.16 -2.65
C THR A 214 13.70 -10.19 -3.05
N TYR A 215 14.10 -11.36 -3.57
CA TYR A 215 13.19 -12.41 -4.05
C TYR A 215 13.54 -13.82 -3.54
N SER A 216 14.61 -13.99 -2.75
CA SER A 216 15.05 -15.31 -2.30
C SER A 216 14.01 -16.04 -1.42
N TYR A 217 13.19 -15.29 -0.68
CA TYR A 217 12.13 -15.81 0.18
C TYR A 217 10.86 -16.22 -0.59
N TRP A 218 10.72 -15.79 -1.84
CA TRP A 218 9.52 -16.03 -2.63
C TRP A 218 9.39 -17.49 -3.05
N SER A 219 8.16 -17.99 -3.05
CA SER A 219 7.75 -19.30 -3.60
C SER A 219 6.23 -19.32 -3.73
N GLU A 220 5.69 -20.18 -4.59
CA GLU A 220 4.23 -20.34 -4.73
C GLU A 220 3.57 -20.80 -3.43
N LYS A 221 4.22 -21.69 -2.67
CA LYS A 221 3.77 -22.06 -1.33
C LYS A 221 3.62 -20.85 -0.40
N LYS A 222 4.53 -19.87 -0.50
CA LYS A 222 4.45 -18.64 0.30
C LYS A 222 3.32 -17.73 -0.17
N VAL A 223 3.09 -17.63 -1.49
CA VAL A 223 1.93 -16.93 -2.08
C VAL A 223 0.63 -17.53 -1.53
N GLU A 224 0.49 -18.85 -1.53
CA GLU A 224 -0.70 -19.53 -0.98
C GLU A 224 -0.89 -19.31 0.53
N GLU A 225 0.18 -19.37 1.32
CA GLU A 225 0.14 -19.11 2.76
C GLU A 225 -0.38 -17.70 3.06
N LEU A 226 0.15 -16.72 2.34
CA LEU A 226 -0.23 -15.30 2.47
C LEU A 226 -1.66 -15.07 1.98
N ALA A 227 -2.05 -15.69 0.86
CA ALA A 227 -3.43 -15.68 0.37
C ALA A 227 -4.43 -16.24 1.40
N ARG A 228 -4.06 -17.23 2.22
CA ARG A 228 -4.92 -17.72 3.32
C ARG A 228 -5.00 -16.74 4.48
N LEU A 229 -3.89 -16.09 4.84
CA LEU A 229 -3.87 -15.04 5.87
C LEU A 229 -4.71 -13.83 5.45
N GLN A 230 -4.52 -13.33 4.23
CA GLN A 230 -5.25 -12.21 3.67
C GLN A 230 -6.75 -12.43 3.71
N ARG A 231 -7.22 -13.65 3.40
CA ARG A 231 -8.64 -14.00 3.47
C ARG A 231 -9.21 -13.84 4.87
N ARG A 232 -8.48 -14.30 5.90
CA ARG A 232 -8.93 -14.16 7.30
C ARG A 232 -8.97 -12.70 7.73
N LEU A 233 -7.93 -11.94 7.37
CA LEU A 233 -7.87 -10.50 7.65
C LEU A 233 -8.99 -9.72 6.94
N LEU A 234 -9.29 -10.06 5.67
CA LEU A 234 -10.35 -9.42 4.90
C LEU A 234 -11.73 -9.67 5.53
N LYS A 235 -12.01 -10.92 5.94
CA LYS A 235 -13.26 -11.24 6.65
C LYS A 235 -13.36 -10.51 8.00
N ALA A 236 -12.27 -10.48 8.75
CA ALA A 236 -12.22 -9.79 10.04
C ALA A 236 -12.44 -8.28 9.89
N ALA A 237 -11.73 -7.65 8.93
CA ALA A 237 -11.90 -6.24 8.61
C ALA A 237 -13.34 -5.94 8.17
N TRP A 238 -13.96 -6.80 7.36
CA TRP A 238 -15.33 -6.62 6.93
C TRP A 238 -16.34 -6.63 8.09
N SER A 239 -16.17 -7.54 9.05
CA SER A 239 -16.99 -7.57 10.28
C SER A 239 -16.86 -6.28 11.10
N ALA A 240 -15.67 -5.68 11.12
CA ALA A 240 -15.43 -4.44 11.86
C ALA A 240 -15.93 -3.18 11.12
N LEU A 241 -16.33 -3.31 9.86
CA LEU A 241 -16.82 -2.22 9.03
C LEU A 241 -18.32 -2.01 9.25
N LYS A 242 -18.73 -0.76 9.47
CA LYS A 242 -20.15 -0.39 9.52
C LYS A 242 -20.87 -0.67 8.19
N PRO A 243 -22.19 -0.94 8.22
CA PRO A 243 -23.05 -0.76 7.05
C PRO A 243 -22.83 0.61 6.41
N GLY A 244 -22.78 0.67 5.08
CA GLY A 244 -22.42 1.85 4.30
C GLY A 244 -20.92 2.22 4.31
N GLY A 245 -20.10 1.58 5.16
CA GLY A 245 -18.68 1.87 5.32
C GLY A 245 -17.81 1.45 4.14
N ILE A 246 -16.58 1.97 4.09
CA ILE A 246 -15.62 1.72 3.01
C ILE A 246 -14.43 0.88 3.48
N LEU A 247 -14.18 -0.24 2.80
CA LEU A 247 -12.94 -1.00 2.93
C LEU A 247 -12.07 -0.85 1.69
N VAL A 248 -10.82 -0.43 1.87
CA VAL A 248 -9.79 -0.48 0.83
C VAL A 248 -8.88 -1.66 1.12
N TYR A 249 -8.86 -2.63 0.20
CA TYR A 249 -7.92 -3.73 0.22
C TYR A 249 -6.81 -3.45 -0.78
N SER A 250 -5.55 -3.66 -0.38
CA SER A 250 -4.42 -3.47 -1.28
C SER A 250 -3.25 -4.41 -1.02
N THR A 251 -2.44 -4.65 -2.05
CA THR A 251 -1.21 -5.43 -1.96
C THR A 251 -0.13 -4.87 -2.90
N CYS A 252 1.14 -5.18 -2.59
CA CYS A 252 2.29 -4.91 -3.46
C CYS A 252 2.78 -6.15 -4.23
N THR A 253 1.86 -7.02 -4.62
CA THR A 253 2.15 -8.24 -5.38
C THR A 253 1.43 -8.29 -6.73
N MET A 254 1.98 -9.06 -7.67
CA MET A 254 1.37 -9.29 -8.98
C MET A 254 0.51 -10.55 -8.99
N ALA A 255 0.68 -11.43 -8.01
CA ALA A 255 -0.05 -12.69 -7.83
C ALA A 255 -1.59 -12.51 -7.80
N PRO A 256 -2.34 -13.08 -8.77
CA PRO A 256 -3.80 -13.06 -8.75
C PRO A 256 -4.41 -13.70 -7.49
N GLU A 257 -3.74 -14.70 -6.92
CA GLU A 257 -4.11 -15.48 -5.72
C GLU A 257 -4.20 -14.61 -4.47
N GLU A 258 -3.48 -13.49 -4.47
CA GLU A 258 -3.46 -12.47 -3.41
C GLU A 258 -4.28 -11.23 -3.81
N ASN A 259 -4.85 -11.18 -5.01
CA ASN A 259 -5.52 -10.02 -5.57
C ASN A 259 -6.95 -10.37 -6.01
N GLU A 260 -7.19 -10.51 -7.32
CA GLU A 260 -8.52 -10.76 -7.87
C GLU A 260 -9.17 -12.02 -7.32
N LEU A 261 -8.39 -13.08 -7.06
CA LEU A 261 -8.90 -14.31 -6.45
C LEU A 261 -9.35 -14.11 -5.00
N GLN A 262 -8.68 -13.24 -4.26
CA GLN A 262 -9.11 -12.92 -2.90
C GLN A 262 -10.46 -12.22 -2.94
N ILE A 263 -10.60 -11.24 -3.81
CA ILE A 263 -11.82 -10.43 -3.89
C ILE A 263 -12.97 -11.22 -4.48
N SER A 264 -12.75 -12.03 -5.53
CA SER A 264 -13.80 -12.86 -6.11
C SER A 264 -14.34 -13.89 -5.12
N ARG A 265 -13.45 -14.57 -4.38
CA ARG A 265 -13.83 -15.50 -3.32
C ARG A 265 -14.56 -14.79 -2.19
N PHE A 266 -14.04 -13.64 -1.76
CA PHE A 266 -14.66 -12.86 -0.70
C PHE A 266 -16.10 -12.48 -1.06
N ILE A 267 -16.35 -11.95 -2.25
CA ILE A 267 -17.70 -11.61 -2.72
C ILE A 267 -18.61 -12.85 -2.78
N SER A 268 -18.09 -14.00 -3.22
CA SER A 268 -18.91 -15.23 -3.29
C SER A 268 -19.23 -15.85 -1.93
N GLU A 269 -18.39 -15.59 -0.91
CA GLU A 269 -18.53 -16.14 0.45
C GLU A 269 -19.21 -15.14 1.42
N CYS A 270 -19.38 -13.88 1.02
CA CYS A 270 -19.95 -12.85 1.87
C CYS A 270 -21.49 -12.90 1.84
N GLU A 271 -22.12 -12.87 3.01
CA GLU A 271 -23.58 -12.84 3.15
C GLU A 271 -24.13 -11.43 2.91
N ASP A 272 -23.35 -10.40 3.24
CA ASP A 272 -23.71 -9.01 3.00
C ASP A 272 -23.59 -8.65 1.51
N GLU A 273 -24.36 -7.67 1.06
CA GLU A 273 -24.15 -7.10 -0.27
C GLU A 273 -22.84 -6.30 -0.32
N VAL A 274 -21.96 -6.71 -1.23
CA VAL A 274 -20.66 -6.08 -1.47
C VAL A 274 -20.69 -5.30 -2.79
N THR A 275 -20.55 -3.98 -2.68
CA THR A 275 -20.44 -3.09 -3.84
C THR A 275 -18.98 -2.73 -4.12
N LEU A 276 -18.52 -2.95 -5.35
CA LEU A 276 -17.19 -2.52 -5.80
C LEU A 276 -17.30 -1.11 -6.40
N LEU A 277 -16.63 -0.15 -5.77
CA LEU A 277 -16.65 1.24 -6.21
C LEU A 277 -15.54 1.52 -7.23
N PRO A 278 -15.79 2.36 -8.24
CA PRO A 278 -14.77 2.75 -9.19
C PRO A 278 -13.62 3.50 -8.51
N ILE A 279 -12.40 3.16 -8.92
CA ILE A 279 -11.20 3.92 -8.58
C ILE A 279 -10.80 4.71 -9.83
N ALA A 280 -10.71 6.03 -9.71
CA ALA A 280 -10.25 6.94 -10.76
C ALA A 280 -9.18 7.87 -10.18
N ILE A 281 -7.98 7.79 -10.75
CA ILE A 281 -6.85 8.67 -10.43
C ILE A 281 -6.23 9.07 -11.77
N ASP A 282 -6.44 10.32 -12.17
CA ASP A 282 -5.98 10.84 -13.44
C ASP A 282 -4.45 10.87 -13.48
N GLY A 283 -3.85 10.47 -14.60
CA GLY A 283 -2.39 10.37 -14.76
C GLY A 283 -1.75 9.12 -14.15
N LEU A 284 -2.49 8.27 -13.42
CA LEU A 284 -1.99 6.99 -12.94
C LEU A 284 -2.23 5.88 -13.98
N ARG A 285 -1.14 5.30 -14.49
CA ARG A 285 -1.20 4.23 -15.50
C ARG A 285 -1.71 2.93 -14.90
N ARG A 286 -2.65 2.30 -15.60
CA ARG A 286 -3.24 1.01 -15.22
C ARG A 286 -2.67 -0.12 -16.06
N LEU A 287 -2.45 -1.27 -15.43
CA LEU A 287 -2.25 -2.52 -16.14
C LEU A 287 -3.64 -3.14 -16.38
N SER A 288 -3.96 -3.44 -17.64
CA SER A 288 -5.21 -4.12 -17.98
C SER A 288 -5.31 -5.46 -17.27
N LEU A 289 -6.50 -5.81 -16.82
CA LEU A 289 -6.78 -7.07 -16.14
C LEU A 289 -6.34 -8.27 -17.00
N LEU A 290 -5.88 -9.29 -16.30
CA LEU A 290 -5.41 -10.58 -16.78
C LEU A 290 -6.31 -11.11 -17.93
N LYS A 291 -5.77 -11.17 -19.16
CA LYS A 291 -6.53 -11.56 -20.36
C LYS A 291 -7.21 -12.93 -20.21
N ASP A 292 -6.49 -13.91 -19.66
CA ASP A 292 -6.97 -15.30 -19.49
C ASP A 292 -7.95 -15.46 -18.31
N TRP A 293 -8.15 -14.40 -17.52
CA TRP A 293 -9.01 -14.38 -16.33
C TRP A 293 -10.36 -13.73 -16.61
N GLN A 294 -10.48 -13.02 -17.74
CA GLN A 294 -11.77 -12.54 -18.24
C GLN A 294 -12.73 -13.70 -18.56
N GLU A 295 -12.21 -14.89 -18.86
CA GLU A 295 -12.98 -16.08 -19.21
C GLU A 295 -13.52 -16.87 -18.00
N LYS A 296 -13.04 -16.60 -16.77
CA LYS A 296 -13.43 -17.35 -15.56
C LYS A 296 -14.57 -16.73 -14.73
N GLY A 297 -15.40 -15.89 -15.34
CA GLY A 297 -16.80 -15.77 -14.91
C GLY A 297 -17.23 -14.56 -14.06
N ASN A 298 -16.51 -13.42 -14.04
CA ASN A 298 -17.11 -12.19 -13.48
C ASN A 298 -16.49 -10.86 -13.99
N SER A 299 -16.29 -10.74 -15.31
CA SER A 299 -15.56 -9.63 -15.95
C SER A 299 -16.12 -8.23 -15.67
N LYS A 300 -17.43 -8.07 -15.45
CA LYS A 300 -18.07 -6.75 -15.26
C LYS A 300 -17.73 -6.10 -13.90
N LYS A 301 -17.56 -6.86 -12.82
CA LYS A 301 -17.20 -6.33 -11.49
C LYS A 301 -15.68 -6.08 -11.37
N MET A 302 -14.86 -6.80 -12.13
CA MET A 302 -13.40 -6.63 -12.11
C MET A 302 -12.93 -5.26 -12.61
N LYS A 303 -13.71 -4.55 -13.44
CA LYS A 303 -13.35 -3.21 -13.96
C LYS A 303 -13.10 -2.14 -12.88
N HIS A 304 -13.62 -2.37 -11.67
CA HIS A 304 -13.46 -1.47 -10.52
C HIS A 304 -12.21 -1.78 -9.68
N MET A 305 -11.51 -2.87 -9.99
CA MET A 305 -10.21 -3.19 -9.40
C MET A 305 -9.10 -2.45 -10.15
N LEU A 306 -8.13 -1.92 -9.42
CA LEU A 306 -7.00 -1.18 -9.96
C LEU A 306 -5.72 -2.01 -9.84
N ARG A 307 -5.09 -2.32 -10.97
CA ARG A 307 -3.67 -2.67 -11.03
C ARG A 307 -2.86 -1.48 -11.52
N ILE A 308 -1.92 -1.01 -10.70
CA ILE A 308 -0.95 -0.01 -11.12
C ILE A 308 0.04 -0.67 -12.08
N MET A 309 0.22 -0.07 -13.26
CA MET A 309 1.25 -0.48 -14.21
C MET A 309 2.62 -0.09 -13.64
N PRO A 310 3.52 -1.06 -13.36
CA PRO A 310 4.85 -0.72 -12.91
C PRO A 310 5.60 0.06 -14.00
N THR A 311 6.44 1.00 -13.55
CA THR A 311 7.37 1.74 -14.42
C THR A 311 8.74 1.82 -13.77
N LYS A 312 9.68 2.59 -14.30
CA LYS A 312 10.95 2.87 -13.60
C LYS A 312 10.74 3.67 -12.31
N ASP A 313 9.63 4.39 -12.18
CA ASP A 313 9.36 5.30 -11.07
C ASP A 313 8.42 4.70 -10.00
N ILE A 314 7.52 3.80 -10.39
CA ILE A 314 6.48 3.24 -9.51
C ILE A 314 6.45 1.71 -9.57
N GLU A 315 6.18 1.08 -8.42
CA GLU A 315 5.94 -0.36 -8.33
C GLU A 315 4.56 -0.77 -8.85
N GLY A 316 4.43 -2.05 -9.23
CA GLY A 316 3.12 -2.65 -9.45
C GLY A 316 2.37 -2.78 -8.12
N PHE A 317 1.07 -2.57 -8.15
CA PHE A 317 0.25 -2.57 -6.94
C PHE A 317 -1.19 -2.94 -7.29
N PHE A 318 -1.90 -3.59 -6.38
CA PHE A 318 -3.32 -3.88 -6.51
C PHE A 318 -4.11 -3.12 -5.46
N ILE A 319 -5.21 -2.50 -5.87
CA ILE A 319 -6.16 -1.80 -4.98
C ILE A 319 -7.58 -2.13 -5.41
N VAL A 320 -8.46 -2.40 -4.44
CA VAL A 320 -9.91 -2.41 -4.63
C VAL A 320 -10.59 -1.62 -3.51
N LYS A 321 -11.69 -0.96 -3.86
CA LYS A 321 -12.54 -0.21 -2.93
C LYS A 321 -13.89 -0.91 -2.84
N LEU A 322 -14.21 -1.40 -1.65
CA LEU A 322 -15.44 -2.12 -1.34
C LEU A 322 -16.32 -1.25 -0.43
N GLN A 323 -17.62 -1.29 -0.66
CA GLN A 323 -18.62 -0.70 0.23
C GLN A 323 -19.54 -1.81 0.74
N LYS A 324 -19.73 -1.83 2.06
CA LYS A 324 -20.73 -2.68 2.71
C LYS A 324 -22.09 -2.02 2.54
N ALA A 325 -23.10 -2.79 2.14
CA ALA A 325 -24.47 -2.29 2.04
C ALA A 325 -24.99 -1.77 3.38
#